data_AF-A0AAV9DD27-F1
#
_entry.id   AF-A0AAV9DD27-F1
#
_cell.length_a   1.000
_cell.length_b   1.000
_cell.length_c   1.000
_cell.angle_alpha   90.00
_cell.angle_beta   90.00
_cell.angle_gamma   90.00
#
_symmetry.space_group_name_H-M   'P 1'
#
loop_
_entity.id
_entity.type
_entity.pdbx_description
1 polymer ?
#
loop_
_entity_poly.entity_id
_entity_poly.type
_entity_poly.pdbx_seq_one_letter_code
_entity_poly.pdbx_strand_id
1 'polypeptide(L)'
;MKLWPFKVIPDLSDKPMIVISFKDEQKHFTLKEISSMVLIKMKEIVHAYLERLPSATPPSRVVEISIQNVIEGRNPNRPAQSLSFK
;
A
#
# COMPACT_ATOMS: atom_id res chain seq x y z
N MET A 1 -2.96 -3.19 29.91
CA MET A 1 -4.24 -3.32 29.18
C MET A 1 -3.94 -3.56 27.70
N LYS A 2 -4.39 -4.66 27.10
CA LYS A 2 -4.28 -4.87 25.64
C LYS A 2 -5.59 -4.37 25.02
N LEU A 3 -5.54 -3.22 24.35
CA LEU A 3 -6.70 -2.48 23.82
C LEU A 3 -7.22 -3.01 22.47
N TRP A 4 -6.43 -3.84 21.78
CA TRP A 4 -6.70 -4.18 20.40
C TRP A 4 -7.56 -5.44 20.28
N PRO A 5 -8.60 -5.43 19.43
CA PRO A 5 -9.49 -6.57 19.25
C PRO A 5 -8.87 -7.71 18.39
N PHE A 6 -7.62 -7.55 17.94
CA PHE A 6 -6.92 -8.53 17.11
C PHE A 6 -5.66 -9.08 17.78
N LYS A 7 -5.30 -10.30 17.41
CA LYS A 7 -4.12 -10.98 17.96
C LYS A 7 -2.87 -10.52 17.21
N VAL A 8 -1.86 -10.12 17.97
CA VAL A 8 -0.51 -9.81 17.46
C VAL A 8 0.44 -10.90 17.94
N ILE A 9 1.21 -11.49 17.03
CA ILE A 9 2.25 -12.48 17.32
C ILE A 9 3.59 -12.01 16.74
N PRO A 10 4.73 -12.35 17.36
CA PRO A 10 6.03 -12.14 16.74
C PRO A 10 6.29 -13.19 15.64
N ASP A 11 6.96 -12.77 14.57
CA ASP A 11 7.52 -13.64 13.53
C ASP A 11 8.91 -14.19 13.94
N LEU A 12 9.52 -15.03 13.11
CA LEU A 12 10.89 -15.56 13.28
C LEU A 12 11.96 -14.47 13.44
N SER A 13 11.71 -13.27 12.91
CA SER A 13 12.59 -12.09 13.06
C SER A 13 12.10 -11.10 14.12
N ASP A 14 11.25 -11.53 15.06
CA ASP A 14 10.62 -10.70 16.10
C ASP A 14 9.81 -9.50 15.55
N LYS A 15 9.37 -9.61 14.29
CA LYS A 15 8.52 -8.61 13.65
C LYS A 15 7.07 -8.87 14.03
N PRO A 16 6.30 -7.84 14.44
CA PRO A 16 4.91 -8.03 14.78
C PRO A 16 4.08 -8.40 13.55
N MET A 17 3.35 -9.50 13.66
CA MET A 17 2.35 -9.94 12.69
C MET A 17 0.97 -9.93 13.32
N ILE A 18 -0.02 -9.51 12.55
CA ILE A 18 -1.42 -9.53 12.94
C ILE A 18 -2.04 -10.83 12.42
N VAL A 19 -2.71 -11.55 13.32
CA VAL A 19 -3.43 -12.79 12.98
C VAL A 19 -4.91 -12.47 12.86
N ILE A 20 -5.48 -12.81 11.71
CA ILE A 20 -6.88 -12.60 11.40
C ILE A 20 -7.47 -13.95 10.98
N SER A 21 -8.66 -14.28 11.48
CA SER A 21 -9.43 -15.41 10.98
C SER A 21 -10.31 -14.94 9.84
N PHE A 22 -10.15 -15.53 8.67
CA PHE A 22 -10.97 -15.24 7.49
C PHE A 22 -11.42 -16.54 6.85
N LYS A 23 -12.74 -16.74 6.76
CA LYS A 23 -13.34 -17.98 6.23
C LYS A 23 -12.76 -19.24 6.90
N ASP A 24 -12.72 -19.24 8.23
CA ASP A 24 -12.20 -20.31 9.08
C ASP A 24 -10.69 -20.62 8.93
N GLU A 25 -9.97 -19.86 8.11
CA GLU A 25 -8.51 -19.93 7.99
C GLU A 25 -7.84 -18.84 8.81
N GLN A 26 -6.79 -19.20 9.55
CA GLN A 26 -5.92 -18.20 10.18
C GLN A 26 -4.91 -17.69 9.15
N LYS A 27 -4.97 -16.38 8.88
CA LYS A 27 -4.01 -15.69 8.01
C LYS A 27 -3.18 -14.74 8.83
N HIS A 28 -1.89 -14.74 8.52
CA HIS A 28 -0.88 -13.97 9.22
C HIS A 28 -0.45 -12.86 8.27
N PHE A 29 -0.51 -11.61 8.73
CA PHE A 29 -0.14 -10.47 7.93
C PHE A 29 0.91 -9.63 8.66
N THR A 30 1.92 -9.20 7.92
CA THR A 30 2.86 -8.20 8.39
C THR A 30 2.23 -6.81 8.34
N LEU A 31 2.77 -5.88 9.14
CA LEU A 31 2.36 -4.47 9.09
C LEU A 31 2.50 -3.86 7.69
N LYS A 32 3.52 -4.28 6.95
CA LYS A 32 3.77 -3.81 5.57
C LYS A 32 2.66 -4.27 4.62
N GLU A 33 2.25 -5.52 4.69
CA GLU A 33 1.20 -6.06 3.82
C GLU A 33 -0.14 -5.36 4.07
N ILE A 34 -0.53 -5.18 5.33
CA ILE A 34 -1.77 -4.46 5.69
C ILE A 34 -1.72 -3.02 5.17
N SER A 35 -0.59 -2.33 5.36
CA SER A 35 -0.43 -0.96 4.85
C SER A 35 -0.54 -0.89 3.33
N SER A 36 0.03 -1.88 2.63
CA SER A 36 -0.08 -2.00 1.18
C SER A 36 -1.53 -2.21 0.73
N MET A 37 -2.28 -3.09 1.40
CA MET A 37 -3.69 -3.35 1.08
C MET A 37 -4.55 -2.08 1.20
N VAL A 38 -4.32 -1.26 2.24
CA VAL A 38 -5.03 0.02 2.42
C VAL A 38 -4.69 0.99 1.29
N LEU A 39 -3.41 1.11 0.92
CA LEU A 39 -2.97 2.01 -0.16
C LEU A 39 -3.50 1.59 -1.54
N ILE A 40 -3.52 0.28 -1.81
CA ILE A 40 -4.14 -0.27 -3.03
C ILE A 40 -5.63 0.09 -3.05
N LYS A 41 -6.33 -0.05 -1.92
CA LYS A 41 -7.75 0.28 -1.87
C LYS A 41 -8.01 1.78 -2.09
N MET A 42 -7.16 2.64 -1.56
CA MET A 42 -7.21 4.08 -1.85
C MET A 42 -6.96 4.38 -3.34
N LYS A 43 -6.00 3.70 -3.97
CA LYS A 43 -5.76 3.81 -5.41
C LYS A 43 -7.01 3.48 -6.22
N GLU A 44 -7.67 2.37 -5.91
CA GLU A 44 -8.92 1.95 -6.57
C GLU A 44 -10.03 3.00 -6.43
N ILE A 45 -10.20 3.57 -5.23
CA ILE A 45 -11.21 4.62 -4.98
C ILE A 45 -10.92 5.86 -5.81
N VAL A 46 -9.66 6.30 -5.86
CA VAL A 46 -9.25 7.44 -6.68
C VAL A 46 -9.47 7.15 -8.17
N HIS A 47 -9.13 5.96 -8.64
CA HIS A 47 -9.35 5.56 -10.03
C HIS A 47 -10.84 5.59 -10.39
N ALA A 48 -11.69 4.95 -9.58
CA ALA A 48 -13.14 4.94 -9.79
C ALA A 48 -13.76 6.35 -9.73
N TYR A 49 -13.22 7.23 -8.88
CA TYR A 49 -13.65 8.63 -8.83
C TYR A 49 -13.22 9.42 -10.08
N LEU A 50 -12.00 9.20 -10.57
CA LEU A 50 -11.47 9.87 -11.77
C LEU A 50 -12.16 9.37 -13.05
N GLU A 51 -12.46 8.07 -13.17
CA GLU A 51 -13.23 7.50 -14.28
C GLU A 51 -14.65 8.06 -14.37
N ARG A 52 -15.21 8.49 -13.23
CA ARG A 52 -16.54 9.10 -13.16
C ARG A 52 -16.57 10.55 -13.68
N LEU A 53 -15.43 11.22 -13.85
CA LEU A 53 -15.39 12.62 -14.31
C LEU A 53 -15.25 12.70 -15.84
N PRO A 54 -16.29 13.15 -16.58
CA PRO A 54 -16.23 13.30 -18.03
C PRO A 54 -15.67 14.68 -18.40
N SER A 55 -14.38 14.92 -18.17
CA SER A 55 -13.67 16.03 -18.83
C SER A 55 -12.17 15.96 -18.59
N ALA A 56 -11.46 15.62 -19.65
CA ALA A 56 -10.07 15.98 -19.94
C ALA A 56 -9.23 16.48 -18.75
N THR A 57 -8.74 15.57 -17.92
CA THR A 57 -7.51 15.80 -17.16
C THR A 57 -6.81 14.44 -16.99
N PRO A 58 -5.56 14.28 -17.46
CA PRO A 58 -4.76 13.10 -17.13
C PRO A 58 -3.85 13.41 -15.93
N PRO A 59 -4.23 13.04 -14.70
CA PRO A 59 -3.26 12.89 -13.62
C PRO A 59 -3.06 11.40 -13.26
N SER A 60 -3.18 10.49 -14.23
CA SER A 60 -3.12 9.06 -13.92
C SER A 60 -1.72 8.60 -13.50
N ARG A 61 -0.66 9.11 -14.14
CA ARG A 61 0.71 8.63 -13.86
C ARG A 61 1.30 9.09 -12.52
N VAL A 62 1.04 10.32 -12.08
CA VAL A 62 1.69 10.86 -10.87
C VAL A 62 1.17 10.18 -9.61
N VAL A 63 -0.16 9.99 -9.51
CA VAL A 63 -0.77 9.28 -8.37
C VAL A 63 -0.33 7.82 -8.33
N GLU A 64 -0.26 7.16 -9.50
CA GLU A 64 0.24 5.79 -9.59
C GLU A 64 1.70 5.68 -9.16
N ILE A 65 2.56 6.56 -9.65
CA ILE A 65 4.00 6.57 -9.30
C ILE A 65 4.17 6.86 -7.80
N SER A 66 3.41 7.78 -7.22
CA SER A 66 3.49 8.09 -5.79
C SER A 66 3.06 6.92 -4.91
N ILE A 67 1.95 6.24 -5.22
CA ILE A 67 1.50 5.08 -4.44
C ILE A 67 2.47 3.90 -4.62
N GLN A 68 2.96 3.67 -5.83
CA GLN A 68 3.94 2.61 -6.10
C GLN A 68 5.27 2.87 -5.35
N ASN A 69 5.75 4.11 -5.33
CA ASN A 69 6.96 4.48 -4.61
C ASN A 69 6.81 4.29 -3.08
N VAL A 70 5.62 4.58 -2.53
CA VAL A 70 5.34 4.35 -1.09
C VAL A 70 5.29 2.85 -0.77
N ILE A 71 4.64 2.03 -1.60
CA ILE A 71 4.57 0.56 -1.40
C ILE A 71 5.97 -0.09 -1.50
N GLU A 72 6.78 0.36 -2.46
CA GLU A 72 8.13 -0.14 -2.68
C GLU A 72 9.16 0.44 -1.70
N GLY A 73 8.76 1.40 -0.85
CA GLY A 73 9.68 2.09 0.06
C GLY A 73 10.75 2.92 -0.67
N ARG A 74 10.51 3.30 -1.92
CA ARG A 74 11.38 4.20 -2.67
C ARG A 74 11.17 5.63 -2.17
N ASN A 75 12.24 6.23 -1.65
CA ASN A 75 12.23 7.62 -1.18
C ASN A 75 11.87 8.58 -2.33
N PRO A 76 10.79 9.37 -2.22
CA PRO A 76 10.38 10.32 -3.26
C PRO A 76 11.37 11.46 -3.50
N ASN A 77 12.36 11.65 -2.61
CA ASN A 77 13.41 12.67 -2.73
C ASN A 77 14.76 12.14 -3.27
N ARG A 78 14.83 10.91 -3.81
CA ARG A 78 16.00 10.55 -4.61
C ARG A 78 15.85 11.22 -5.98
N PRO A 79 16.75 12.15 -6.38
CA PRO A 79 16.68 12.75 -7.70
C PRO A 79 16.73 11.62 -8.73
N ALA A 80 15.76 11.64 -9.64
CA ALA A 80 15.74 10.75 -10.79
C ALA A 80 17.11 10.85 -11.46
N GLN A 81 17.93 9.79 -11.35
CA GLN A 81 19.10 9.69 -12.22
C GLN A 81 18.53 9.73 -13.63
N SER A 82 18.89 10.79 -14.35
CA SER A 82 18.58 10.94 -15.75
C SER A 82 18.96 9.65 -16.45
N LEU A 83 17.97 8.92 -16.98
CA LEU A 83 18.24 8.01 -18.06
C LEU A 83 18.70 8.87 -19.24
N SER A 84 20.00 9.09 -19.29
CA SER A 84 20.70 9.51 -20.50
C SER A 84 20.52 8.40 -21.52
N PHE A 85 19.51 8.54 -22.37
CA PHE A 85 19.47 7.82 -23.63
C PHE A 85 20.52 8.47 -24.53
N LYS A 86 21.62 7.75 -24.77
CA LYS A 86 22.44 7.93 -25.97
C LYS A 86 21.67 7.39 -27.17
#